data_AF-A0AB37M2T3-F1
#
_entry.id   AF-A0AB37M2T3-F1
#
_cell.length_a   1.000
_cell.length_b   1.000
_cell.length_c   1.000
_cell.angle_alpha   90.00
_cell.angle_beta   90.00
_cell.angle_gamma   90.00
#
_symmetry.space_group_name_H-M   'P 1'
#
loop_
_entity.id
_entity.type
_entity.pdbx_description
1 polymer ?
#
loop_
_entity_poly.entity_id
_entity_poly.type
_entity_poly.pdbx_seq_one_letter_code
_entity_poly.pdbx_strand_id
1 'polypeptide(L)'
;MVYTACVCRNGDSMRAIQRINHNAAICEDGAGRQLIALGRGIGFGEMPHEVDLDVITRTFYGIDPKYLAFIDEVDPEVLEFSAQLADIATGQLSYELSPNLPITLADHIQFAIKRAREHMVVSLPLKRDLEQLHPIEYRLGELAVRGIKKTFAVRMPQSEAAGIAMSIINAAIKPSERRVLAEQHEEHLLDMTVAIIQEELGVTVDRSSFAFTRFATHVRYLLDRVAKKEPIDTENSGLYDVLVEQYPAASRCAHRIDALIQEAFGEPLAQEELVYLIMHVNRVAPASLNK
;
A
#
# COMPACT_ATOMS: atom_id res chain seq x y z
N MET A 1 -11.86 -6.09 13.08
CA MET A 1 -13.29 -5.78 13.38
C MET A 1 -13.88 -5.08 12.16
N VAL A 2 -15.06 -5.50 11.68
CA VAL A 2 -15.68 -4.89 10.48
C VAL A 2 -16.11 -3.47 10.81
N TYR A 3 -15.65 -2.46 10.06
CA TYR A 3 -16.25 -1.12 10.00
C TYR A 3 -17.65 -1.24 9.39
N THR A 4 -18.54 -1.89 10.11
CA THR A 4 -19.95 -1.74 9.86
C THR A 4 -20.30 -0.46 10.60
N ALA A 5 -21.01 0.45 9.95
CA ALA A 5 -21.83 1.43 10.66
C ALA A 5 -22.64 0.64 11.69
N CYS A 6 -22.15 0.55 12.92
CA CYS A 6 -22.86 -0.08 14.00
C CYS A 6 -23.85 0.98 14.43
N VAL A 7 -24.96 1.04 13.69
CA VAL A 7 -26.15 1.74 14.14
C VAL A 7 -26.56 1.00 15.40
N CYS A 8 -26.34 1.64 16.54
CA CYS A 8 -26.78 1.18 17.85
C CYS A 8 -28.21 0.65 17.73
N ARG A 9 -28.45 -0.58 18.21
CA ARG A 9 -29.79 -1.18 18.07
C ARG A 9 -30.71 -0.51 19.09
N ASN A 10 -31.99 -0.38 18.74
CA ASN A 10 -33.03 0.15 19.62
C ASN A 10 -32.93 -0.45 21.04
N GLY A 11 -32.51 0.38 22.01
CA GLY A 11 -32.28 0.00 23.41
C GLY A 11 -30.92 0.44 23.99
N ASP A 12 -29.96 0.83 23.16
CA ASP A 12 -28.64 1.31 23.59
C ASP A 12 -28.66 2.82 23.89
N SER A 13 -28.30 3.24 25.11
CA SER A 13 -28.08 4.65 25.45
C SER A 13 -26.72 5.12 24.93
N MET A 14 -26.63 6.35 24.43
CA MET A 14 -25.37 6.98 24.05
C MET A 14 -25.23 8.33 24.74
N ARG A 15 -24.08 8.57 25.38
CA ARG A 15 -23.84 9.79 26.13
C ARG A 15 -22.67 10.55 25.55
N ALA A 16 -22.88 11.79 25.11
CA ALA A 16 -21.78 12.69 24.75
C ALA A 16 -21.09 13.18 26.02
N ILE A 17 -19.77 13.01 26.10
CA ILE A 17 -18.98 13.32 27.29
C ILE A 17 -17.98 14.46 27.06
N GLN A 18 -17.48 14.61 25.83
CA GLN A 18 -16.55 15.68 25.48
C GLN A 18 -16.82 16.16 24.06
N ARG A 19 -16.98 17.48 23.90
CA ARG A 19 -17.14 18.12 22.60
C ARG A 19 -15.83 18.09 21.81
N ILE A 20 -15.91 17.72 20.54
CA ILE A 20 -14.85 17.97 19.54
C ILE A 20 -15.20 19.25 18.80
N ASN A 21 -16.36 19.26 18.11
CA ASN A 21 -16.91 20.43 17.43
C ASN A 21 -18.44 20.43 17.46
N HIS A 22 -19.14 21.30 16.73
CA HIS A 22 -20.62 21.34 16.78
C HIS A 22 -21.31 20.04 16.35
N ASN A 23 -20.69 19.25 15.47
CA ASN A 23 -21.25 18.03 14.89
C ASN A 23 -20.47 16.77 15.25
N ALA A 24 -19.53 16.86 16.19
CA ALA A 24 -18.68 15.75 16.61
C ALA A 24 -18.42 15.79 18.12
N ALA A 25 -18.53 14.65 18.78
CA ALA A 25 -18.20 14.50 20.20
C ALA A 25 -17.58 13.12 20.48
N ILE A 26 -16.80 13.06 21.56
CA ILE A 26 -16.49 11.79 22.21
C ILE A 26 -17.73 11.38 22.99
N CYS A 27 -18.21 10.18 22.72
CA CYS A 27 -19.37 9.57 23.34
C CYS A 27 -18.97 8.28 24.06
N GLU A 28 -19.80 7.90 25.02
CA GLU A 28 -19.77 6.60 25.68
C GLU A 28 -21.03 5.83 25.27
N ASP A 29 -20.88 4.60 24.78
CA ASP A 29 -22.01 3.72 24.47
C ASP A 29 -22.55 3.01 25.73
N GLY A 30 -23.68 2.32 25.60
CA GLY A 30 -24.30 1.58 26.72
C GLY A 30 -23.43 0.48 27.35
N ALA A 31 -22.30 0.11 26.73
CA ALA A 31 -21.31 -0.82 27.27
C ALA A 31 -20.13 -0.12 27.95
N GLY A 32 -20.17 1.20 28.10
CA GLY A 32 -19.09 2.01 28.68
C GLY A 32 -17.90 2.22 27.75
N ARG A 33 -18.03 1.96 26.43
CA ARG A 33 -16.93 2.12 25.49
C ARG A 33 -16.93 3.52 24.91
N GLN A 34 -15.76 4.14 24.90
CA GLN A 34 -15.57 5.44 24.26
C GLN A 34 -15.43 5.32 22.74
N LEU A 35 -16.10 6.23 22.05
CA LEU A 35 -16.13 6.34 20.59
C LEU A 35 -16.26 7.80 20.19
N ILE A 36 -16.02 8.08 18.91
CA ILE A 36 -16.32 9.38 18.32
C ILE A 36 -17.62 9.26 17.53
N ALA A 37 -18.60 10.10 17.84
CA ALA A 37 -19.85 10.18 17.10
C ALA A 37 -19.86 11.45 16.26
N LEU A 38 -20.21 11.31 14.98
CA LEU A 38 -20.57 12.39 14.08
C LEU A 38 -22.08 12.44 13.93
N GLY A 39 -22.63 13.65 13.90
CA GLY A 39 -24.05 13.86 13.72
C GLY A 39 -24.46 15.30 13.98
N ARG A 40 -25.64 15.68 13.48
CA ARG A 40 -26.07 17.08 13.51
C ARG A 40 -26.29 17.54 14.95
N GLY A 41 -25.49 18.49 15.42
CA GLY A 41 -25.64 19.11 16.74
C GLY A 41 -25.23 18.23 17.92
N ILE A 42 -24.58 17.08 17.71
CA ILE A 42 -24.16 16.18 18.80
C ILE A 42 -23.19 16.88 19.78
N GLY A 43 -22.36 17.79 19.29
CA GLY A 43 -21.45 18.54 20.14
C GLY A 43 -22.04 19.83 20.70
N PHE A 44 -23.32 20.13 20.46
CA PHE A 44 -23.95 21.37 20.89
C PHE A 44 -24.46 21.28 22.34
N GLY A 45 -24.41 22.38 23.08
CA GLY A 45 -24.92 22.47 24.46
C GLY A 45 -23.90 22.10 25.55
N GLU A 46 -24.42 21.89 26.76
CA GLU A 46 -23.62 21.47 27.91
C GLU A 46 -23.31 19.96 27.84
N MET A 47 -22.10 19.61 28.26
CA MET A 47 -21.63 18.23 28.35
C MET A 47 -21.51 17.84 29.83
N PRO A 48 -21.82 16.59 30.21
CA PRO A 48 -22.30 15.50 29.36
C PRO A 48 -23.82 15.49 29.16
N HIS A 49 -24.31 14.95 28.03
CA HIS A 49 -25.75 14.78 27.75
C HIS A 49 -26.05 13.48 26.99
N GLU A 50 -27.31 13.04 27.03
CA GLU A 50 -27.81 11.89 26.25
C GLU A 50 -28.00 12.27 24.79
N VAL A 51 -27.52 11.42 23.88
CA VAL A 51 -27.57 11.61 22.44
C VAL A 51 -28.64 10.69 21.86
N ASP A 52 -29.57 11.27 21.11
CA ASP A 52 -30.51 10.49 20.31
C ASP A 52 -29.76 9.75 19.20
N LEU A 53 -29.99 8.44 19.08
CA LEU A 53 -29.31 7.63 18.06
C LEU A 53 -29.68 8.07 16.64
N ASP A 54 -30.87 8.65 16.43
CA ASP A 54 -31.34 9.10 15.11
C ASP A 54 -30.55 10.31 14.57
N VAL A 55 -29.84 11.05 15.43
CA VAL A 55 -29.01 12.18 14.99
C VAL A 55 -27.60 11.76 14.59
N ILE A 56 -27.19 10.54 14.94
CA ILE A 56 -25.85 10.00 14.67
C ILE A 56 -25.78 9.54 13.22
N THR A 57 -24.89 10.16 12.46
CA THR A 57 -24.60 9.74 11.09
C THR A 57 -23.51 8.68 11.04
N ARG A 58 -22.52 8.76 11.94
CA ARG A 58 -21.38 7.83 11.93
C ARG A 58 -20.68 7.73 13.27
N THR A 59 -20.14 6.56 13.58
CA THR A 59 -19.34 6.31 14.79
C THR A 59 -17.96 5.74 14.44
N PHE A 60 -16.95 6.13 15.20
CA PHE A 60 -15.58 5.63 15.08
C PHE A 60 -15.08 5.13 16.44
N TYR A 61 -14.69 3.86 16.48
CA TYR A 61 -14.13 3.22 17.67
C TYR A 61 -12.62 3.09 17.54
N GLY A 62 -11.91 3.13 18.67
CA GLY A 62 -10.48 2.87 18.71
C GLY A 62 -9.61 3.96 18.06
N ILE A 63 -10.14 5.18 17.93
CA ILE A 63 -9.37 6.34 17.47
C ILE A 63 -8.30 6.69 18.50
N ASP A 64 -7.05 6.82 18.04
CA ASP A 64 -5.95 7.29 18.87
C ASP A 64 -6.17 8.78 19.18
N PRO A 65 -6.13 9.21 20.47
CA PRO A 65 -6.39 10.58 20.88
C PRO A 65 -5.58 11.64 20.14
N LYS A 66 -4.39 11.31 19.61
CA LYS A 66 -3.59 12.26 18.83
C LYS A 66 -4.25 12.70 17.53
N TYR A 67 -5.22 11.92 17.01
CA TYR A 67 -5.94 12.26 15.79
C TYR A 67 -7.19 13.11 16.01
N LEU A 68 -7.58 13.35 17.27
CA LEU A 68 -8.80 14.10 17.60
C LEU A 68 -8.78 15.53 17.07
N ALA A 69 -7.60 16.18 17.06
CA ALA A 69 -7.45 17.54 16.57
C ALA A 69 -7.79 17.66 15.08
N PHE A 70 -7.44 16.66 14.26
CA PHE A 70 -7.72 16.69 12.82
C PHE A 70 -9.21 16.59 12.51
N ILE A 71 -10.02 16.00 13.40
CA ILE A 71 -11.47 15.91 13.20
C ILE A 71 -12.12 17.31 13.25
N ASP A 72 -11.54 18.24 13.99
CA ASP A 72 -12.02 19.62 14.05
C ASP A 72 -11.61 20.44 12.83
N GLU A 73 -10.45 20.15 12.24
CA GLU A 73 -9.89 20.88 11.09
C GLU A 73 -10.45 20.41 9.74
N VAL A 74 -10.92 19.16 9.69
CA VAL A 74 -11.39 18.53 8.46
C VAL A 74 -12.86 18.86 8.17
N ASP A 75 -13.13 19.18 6.90
CA ASP A 75 -14.49 19.39 6.41
C ASP A 75 -15.33 18.10 6.61
N PRO A 76 -16.52 18.18 7.24
CA PRO A 76 -17.36 17.01 7.51
C PRO A 76 -17.73 16.18 6.28
N GLU A 77 -17.92 16.81 5.11
CA GLU A 77 -18.20 16.08 3.87
C GLU A 77 -16.96 15.33 3.38
N VAL A 78 -15.76 15.89 3.58
CA VAL A 78 -14.49 15.22 3.26
C VAL A 78 -14.22 14.07 4.22
N LEU A 79 -14.55 14.22 5.50
CA LEU A 79 -14.45 13.15 6.49
C LEU A 79 -15.39 12.00 6.15
N GLU A 80 -16.65 12.28 5.82
CA GLU A 80 -17.61 11.25 5.43
C GLU A 80 -17.18 10.53 4.14
N PHE A 81 -16.73 11.29 3.13
CA PHE A 81 -16.18 10.70 1.90
C PHE A 81 -15.01 9.75 2.17
N SER A 82 -14.07 10.18 3.02
CA SER A 82 -12.90 9.39 3.40
C SER A 82 -13.27 8.15 4.20
N ALA A 83 -14.28 8.26 5.05
CA ALA A 83 -14.78 7.14 5.82
C ALA A 83 -15.45 6.08 4.93
N GLN A 84 -16.25 6.49 3.94
CA GLN A 84 -16.79 5.57 2.93
C GLN A 84 -15.69 4.90 2.11
N LEU A 85 -14.65 5.64 1.73
CA LEU A 85 -13.49 5.07 1.04
C LEU A 85 -12.76 4.04 1.92
N ALA A 86 -12.61 4.32 3.22
CA ALA A 86 -12.01 3.40 4.17
C ALA A 86 -12.83 2.10 4.34
N ASP A 87 -14.18 2.18 4.30
CA ASP A 87 -15.04 0.99 4.32
C ASP A 87 -14.80 0.12 3.08
N ILE A 88 -14.76 0.75 1.90
CA ILE A 88 -14.48 0.05 0.64
C ILE A 88 -13.11 -0.60 0.70
N ALA A 89 -12.09 0.11 1.19
CA ALA A 89 -10.73 -0.41 1.33
C ALA A 89 -10.69 -1.62 2.28
N THR A 90 -11.36 -1.54 3.43
CA THR A 90 -11.47 -2.65 4.39
C THR A 90 -12.13 -3.87 3.75
N GLY A 91 -13.14 -3.67 2.90
CA GLY A 91 -13.84 -4.77 2.22
C GLY A 91 -13.05 -5.43 1.08
N GLN A 92 -12.04 -4.75 0.53
CA GLN A 92 -11.26 -5.25 -0.61
C GLN A 92 -9.87 -5.76 -0.23
N LEU A 93 -9.29 -5.27 0.87
CA LEU A 93 -7.94 -5.62 1.28
C LEU A 93 -7.95 -6.84 2.20
N SER A 94 -6.93 -7.68 2.07
CA SER A 94 -6.79 -8.93 2.82
C SER A 94 -6.21 -8.74 4.23
N TYR A 95 -5.89 -7.51 4.61
CA TYR A 95 -5.26 -7.15 5.88
C TYR A 95 -6.07 -6.09 6.63
N GLU A 96 -5.85 -6.02 7.95
CA GLU A 96 -6.58 -5.11 8.82
C GLU A 96 -6.02 -3.68 8.73
N LEU A 97 -6.93 -2.72 8.55
CA LEU A 97 -6.64 -1.29 8.47
C LEU A 97 -6.92 -0.59 9.80
N SER A 98 -6.12 0.43 10.07
CA SER A 98 -6.16 1.24 11.29
C SER A 98 -7.51 1.92 11.46
N PRO A 99 -8.07 1.95 12.69
CA PRO A 99 -9.27 2.73 13.00
C PRO A 99 -9.13 4.20 12.65
N ASN A 100 -7.89 4.69 12.57
CA ASN A 100 -7.59 6.07 12.24
C ASN A 100 -7.58 6.37 10.72
N LEU A 101 -7.68 5.35 9.85
CA LEU A 101 -7.63 5.51 8.39
C LEU A 101 -8.62 6.55 7.85
N PRO A 102 -9.89 6.60 8.29
CA PRO A 102 -10.83 7.63 7.84
C PRO A 102 -10.33 9.05 8.08
N ILE A 103 -9.69 9.29 9.23
CA ILE A 103 -9.22 10.61 9.63
C ILE A 103 -7.97 11.00 8.84
N THR A 104 -7.00 10.08 8.71
CA THR A 104 -5.76 10.34 7.97
C THR A 104 -6.00 10.48 6.47
N LEU A 105 -6.96 9.72 5.91
CA LEU A 105 -7.42 9.94 4.53
C LEU A 105 -8.09 11.29 4.37
N ALA A 106 -8.92 11.71 5.33
CA ALA A 106 -9.64 12.96 5.21
C ALA A 106 -8.71 14.17 5.25
N ASP A 107 -7.70 14.16 6.13
CA ASP A 107 -6.63 15.15 6.14
C ASP A 107 -5.91 15.22 4.77
N HIS A 108 -5.46 14.06 4.26
CA HIS A 108 -4.79 13.98 2.96
C HIS A 108 -5.67 14.47 1.81
N ILE A 109 -6.93 14.04 1.75
CA ILE A 109 -7.86 14.38 0.67
C ILE A 109 -8.24 15.86 0.73
N GLN A 110 -8.49 16.41 1.93
CA GLN A 110 -8.79 17.83 2.10
C GLN A 110 -7.61 18.67 1.59
N PHE A 111 -6.38 18.30 1.97
CA PHE A 111 -5.19 18.99 1.49
C PHE A 111 -5.01 18.83 -0.03
N ALA A 112 -5.20 17.63 -0.57
CA ALA A 112 -5.10 17.38 -2.01
C ALA A 112 -6.15 18.20 -2.80
N ILE A 113 -7.38 18.30 -2.30
CA ILE A 113 -8.43 19.15 -2.87
C ILE A 113 -8.01 20.63 -2.85
N LYS A 114 -7.47 21.11 -1.73
CA LYS A 114 -6.95 22.47 -1.61
C LYS A 114 -5.86 22.73 -2.66
N ARG A 115 -4.87 21.84 -2.77
CA ARG A 115 -3.79 21.94 -3.77
C ARG A 115 -4.34 21.98 -5.21
N ALA A 116 -5.30 21.12 -5.52
CA ALA A 116 -5.90 21.07 -6.85
C ALA A 116 -6.65 22.35 -7.21
N ARG A 117 -7.35 22.97 -6.25
CA ARG A 117 -8.01 24.28 -6.42
C ARG A 117 -6.99 25.41 -6.64
N GLU A 118 -5.82 25.29 -6.02
CA GLU A 118 -4.69 26.22 -6.19
C GLU A 118 -3.81 25.87 -7.41
N HIS A 119 -4.23 24.90 -8.24
CA HIS A 119 -3.51 24.43 -9.43
C HIS A 119 -2.09 23.90 -9.15
N MET A 120 -1.83 23.44 -7.93
CA MET A 120 -0.59 22.79 -7.56
C MET A 120 -0.66 21.29 -7.85
N VAL A 121 0.26 20.82 -8.70
CA VAL A 121 0.33 19.41 -9.07
C VAL A 121 1.44 18.73 -8.27
N VAL A 122 1.08 17.67 -7.55
CA VAL A 122 2.04 16.79 -6.89
C VAL A 122 2.06 15.46 -7.63
N SER A 123 3.26 14.96 -7.89
CA SER A 123 3.47 13.63 -8.46
C SER A 123 4.41 12.85 -7.58
N LEU A 124 3.97 11.66 -7.18
CA LEU A 124 4.79 10.73 -6.41
C LEU A 124 5.70 9.96 -7.39
N PRO A 125 7.03 10.04 -7.28
CA PRO A 125 7.94 9.38 -8.20
C PRO A 125 7.76 7.85 -8.27
N LEU A 126 7.29 7.24 -7.18
CA LEU A 126 7.05 5.80 -7.04
C LEU A 126 5.68 5.33 -7.58
N LYS A 127 4.95 6.15 -8.34
CA LYS A 127 3.61 5.79 -8.85
C LYS A 127 3.59 4.42 -9.54
N ARG A 128 4.57 4.14 -10.41
CA ARG A 128 4.61 2.89 -11.19
C ARG A 128 4.89 1.68 -10.33
N ASP A 129 5.82 1.82 -9.38
CA ASP A 129 6.13 0.76 -8.42
C ASP A 129 4.90 0.42 -7.58
N LEU A 130 4.16 1.44 -7.15
CA LEU A 130 2.92 1.29 -6.39
C LEU A 130 1.83 0.59 -7.20
N GLU A 131 1.66 0.97 -8.47
CA GLU A 131 0.67 0.37 -9.37
C GLU A 131 0.97 -1.12 -9.62
N GLN A 132 2.25 -1.49 -9.71
CA GLN A 132 2.69 -2.87 -9.91
C GLN A 132 2.62 -3.72 -8.64
N LEU A 133 3.15 -3.22 -7.51
CA LEU A 133 3.29 -3.96 -6.26
C LEU A 133 2.02 -3.95 -5.40
N HIS A 134 1.22 -2.89 -5.51
CA HIS A 134 0.00 -2.66 -4.71
C HIS A 134 -1.19 -2.29 -5.62
N PRO A 135 -1.57 -3.18 -6.57
CA PRO A 135 -2.57 -2.85 -7.59
C PRO A 135 -3.97 -2.59 -7.03
N ILE A 136 -4.33 -3.22 -5.91
CA ILE A 136 -5.64 -3.01 -5.27
C ILE A 136 -5.68 -1.62 -4.63
N GLU A 137 -4.65 -1.28 -3.86
CA GLU A 137 -4.51 0.03 -3.22
C GLU A 137 -4.42 1.16 -4.25
N TYR A 138 -3.70 0.95 -5.36
CA TYR A 138 -3.65 1.91 -6.46
C TYR A 138 -5.03 2.14 -7.09
N ARG A 139 -5.81 1.08 -7.34
CA ARG A 139 -7.19 1.18 -7.85
C ARG A 139 -8.13 1.89 -6.89
N LEU A 140 -7.96 1.70 -5.58
CA LEU A 140 -8.69 2.45 -4.54
C LEU A 140 -8.33 3.94 -4.61
N GLY A 141 -7.05 4.27 -4.80
CA GLY A 141 -6.61 5.65 -5.06
C GLY A 141 -7.27 6.27 -6.29
N GLU A 142 -7.35 5.52 -7.40
CA GLU A 142 -8.04 5.99 -8.61
C GLU A 142 -9.56 6.15 -8.41
N LEU A 143 -10.17 5.24 -7.64
CA LEU A 143 -11.57 5.34 -7.25
C LEU A 143 -11.82 6.63 -6.46
N ALA A 144 -10.96 6.95 -5.51
CA ALA A 144 -11.03 8.16 -4.72
C ALA A 144 -10.91 9.42 -5.61
N VAL A 145 -9.92 9.46 -6.51
CA VAL A 145 -9.74 10.56 -7.49
C VAL A 145 -11.02 10.79 -8.32
N ARG A 146 -11.65 9.71 -8.79
CA ARG A 146 -12.93 9.79 -9.52
C ARG A 146 -14.08 10.25 -8.62
N GLY A 147 -14.13 9.77 -7.37
CA GLY A 147 -15.12 10.14 -6.38
C GLY A 147 -15.06 11.63 -6.03
N ILE A 148 -13.86 12.18 -5.80
CA ILE A 148 -13.65 13.59 -5.48
C ILE A 148 -14.24 14.51 -6.56
N LYS A 149 -14.06 14.16 -7.84
CA LYS A 149 -14.66 14.92 -8.94
C LYS A 149 -16.19 14.92 -8.86
N LYS A 150 -16.81 13.81 -8.48
CA LYS A 150 -18.28 13.69 -8.39
C LYS A 150 -18.83 14.43 -7.18
N THR A 151 -18.19 14.29 -6.02
CA THR A 151 -18.68 14.83 -4.74
C THR A 151 -18.37 16.31 -4.57
N PHE A 152 -17.12 16.73 -4.87
CA PHE A 152 -16.64 18.09 -4.56
C PHE A 152 -16.49 18.98 -5.81
N ALA A 153 -16.85 18.46 -6.99
CA ALA A 153 -16.66 19.13 -8.28
C ALA A 153 -15.20 19.56 -8.56
N VAL A 154 -14.22 18.91 -7.95
CA VAL A 154 -12.78 19.20 -8.12
C VAL A 154 -12.12 18.16 -9.03
N ARG A 155 -11.49 18.61 -10.12
CA ARG A 155 -10.74 17.72 -11.01
C ARG A 155 -9.32 17.52 -10.48
N MET A 156 -9.09 16.35 -9.91
CA MET A 156 -7.80 15.95 -9.38
C MET A 156 -6.84 15.46 -10.48
N PRO A 157 -5.52 15.73 -10.39
CA PRO A 157 -4.52 15.02 -11.17
C PRO A 157 -4.54 13.52 -10.86
N GLN A 158 -4.34 12.65 -11.87
CA GLN A 158 -4.30 11.20 -11.66
C GLN A 158 -3.10 10.78 -10.78
N SER A 159 -2.06 11.62 -10.69
CA SER A 159 -0.91 11.39 -9.82
C SER A 159 -1.26 11.35 -8.33
N GLU A 160 -2.38 11.95 -7.91
CA GLU A 160 -2.85 11.92 -6.51
C GLU A 160 -3.33 10.51 -6.09
N ALA A 161 -3.69 9.64 -7.06
CA ALA A 161 -4.03 8.25 -6.75
C ALA A 161 -2.89 7.53 -6.01
N ALA A 162 -1.64 7.86 -6.32
CA ALA A 162 -0.49 7.26 -5.64
C ALA A 162 -0.37 7.72 -4.17
N GLY A 163 -0.67 8.99 -3.88
CA GLY A 163 -0.67 9.52 -2.51
C GLY A 163 -1.76 8.86 -1.65
N ILE A 164 -2.96 8.74 -2.21
CA ILE A 164 -4.09 8.09 -1.52
C ILE A 164 -3.80 6.61 -1.27
N ALA A 165 -3.29 5.89 -2.28
CA ALA A 165 -2.89 4.49 -2.15
C ALA A 165 -1.81 4.31 -1.07
N MET A 166 -0.82 5.20 -1.01
CA MET A 166 0.20 5.18 0.03
C MET A 166 -0.38 5.38 1.44
N SER A 167 -1.34 6.30 1.60
CA SER A 167 -2.06 6.50 2.86
C SER A 167 -2.80 5.25 3.33
N ILE A 168 -3.39 4.50 2.39
CA ILE A 168 -4.05 3.21 2.69
C ILE A 168 -3.03 2.16 3.14
N ILE A 169 -1.91 2.02 2.43
CA ILE A 169 -0.84 1.07 2.76
C ILE A 169 -0.27 1.37 4.15
N ASN A 170 -0.01 2.64 4.45
CA ASN A 170 0.54 3.08 5.74
C ASN A 170 -0.44 2.85 6.91
N ALA A 171 -1.72 2.66 6.64
CA ALA A 171 -2.72 2.40 7.66
C ALA A 171 -2.85 0.93 8.04
N ALA A 172 -2.08 0.01 7.47
CA ALA A 172 -2.08 -1.38 7.93
C ALA A 172 -1.65 -1.45 9.42
N ILE A 173 -2.51 -1.97 10.31
CA ILE A 173 -2.23 -2.02 11.78
C ILE A 173 -1.02 -2.92 12.07
N LYS A 174 -0.88 -3.96 11.24
CA LYS A 174 0.32 -4.74 11.01
C LYS A 174 0.23 -5.18 9.56
N PRO A 175 1.34 -5.26 8.79
CA PRO A 175 1.30 -6.11 7.62
C PRO A 175 0.87 -7.48 8.12
N SER A 176 -0.06 -8.14 7.44
CA SER A 176 -0.46 -9.50 7.84
C SER A 176 0.81 -10.33 8.01
N GLU A 177 0.86 -11.26 8.98
CA GLU A 177 2.04 -12.12 9.16
C GLU A 177 2.47 -12.73 7.82
N ARG A 178 1.49 -13.08 6.99
CA ARG A 178 1.68 -13.52 5.61
C ARG A 178 2.43 -12.50 4.73
N ARG A 179 2.11 -11.21 4.79
CA ARG A 179 2.79 -10.14 4.05
C ARG A 179 4.21 -9.91 4.56
N VAL A 180 4.41 -9.87 5.88
CA VAL A 180 5.76 -9.75 6.45
C VAL A 180 6.62 -10.95 6.04
N LEU A 181 6.08 -12.15 6.16
CA LEU A 181 6.78 -13.38 5.76
C LEU A 181 7.07 -13.40 4.26
N ALA A 182 6.16 -12.90 3.42
CA ALA A 182 6.41 -12.78 1.97
C ALA A 182 7.52 -11.78 1.65
N GLU A 183 7.49 -10.59 2.25
CA GLU A 183 8.55 -9.56 2.07
C GLU A 183 9.91 -10.07 2.59
N GLN A 184 9.92 -10.75 3.73
CA GLN A 184 11.13 -11.37 4.29
C GLN A 184 11.65 -12.52 3.42
N HIS A 185 10.75 -13.35 2.87
CA HIS A 185 11.10 -14.45 1.98
C HIS A 185 11.69 -13.92 0.67
N GLU A 186 11.10 -12.87 0.09
CA GLU A 186 11.60 -12.21 -1.11
C GLU A 186 13.00 -11.61 -0.89
N GLU A 187 13.20 -10.88 0.22
CA GLU A 187 14.52 -10.33 0.57
C GLU A 187 15.56 -11.43 0.82
N HIS A 188 15.15 -12.53 1.46
CA HIS A 188 16.02 -13.69 1.68
C HIS A 188 16.45 -14.33 0.35
N LEU A 189 15.53 -14.52 -0.59
CA LEU A 189 15.85 -15.04 -1.92
C LEU A 189 16.78 -14.09 -2.70
N LEU A 190 16.58 -12.78 -2.60
CA LEU A 190 17.49 -11.78 -3.17
C LEU A 190 18.89 -11.90 -2.56
N ASP A 191 19.00 -12.04 -1.24
CA ASP A 191 20.28 -12.24 -0.53
C ASP A 191 21.00 -13.51 -1.01
N MET A 192 20.28 -14.63 -1.12
CA MET A 192 20.83 -15.89 -1.62
C MET A 192 21.27 -15.77 -3.09
N THR A 193 20.49 -15.07 -3.92
CA THR A 193 20.83 -14.78 -5.31
C THR A 193 22.14 -13.98 -5.39
N VAL A 194 22.33 -12.97 -4.53
CA VAL A 194 23.58 -12.21 -4.44
C VAL A 194 24.74 -13.10 -3.99
N ALA A 195 24.51 -13.97 -3.00
CA ALA A 195 25.53 -14.91 -2.54
C ALA A 195 26.01 -15.84 -3.68
N ILE A 196 25.09 -16.37 -4.49
CA ILE A 196 25.40 -17.18 -5.68
C ILE A 196 26.29 -16.39 -6.65
N ILE A 197 25.94 -15.15 -6.96
CA ILE A 197 26.73 -14.30 -7.87
C ILE A 197 28.15 -14.07 -7.34
N GLN A 198 28.27 -13.74 -6.05
CA GLN A 198 29.58 -13.49 -5.43
C GLN A 198 30.46 -14.75 -5.41
N GLU A 199 29.87 -15.90 -5.11
CA GLU A 199 30.56 -17.19 -5.09
C GLU A 199 31.02 -17.64 -6.48
N GLU A 200 30.11 -17.66 -7.46
CA GLU A 200 30.41 -18.12 -8.82
C GLU A 200 31.41 -17.24 -9.57
N LEU A 201 31.37 -15.92 -9.32
CA LEU A 201 32.18 -14.96 -10.05
C LEU A 201 33.42 -14.50 -9.28
N GLY A 202 33.52 -14.82 -7.99
CA GLY A 202 34.62 -14.40 -7.11
C GLY A 202 34.66 -12.89 -6.87
N VAL A 203 33.51 -12.22 -6.86
CA VAL A 203 33.39 -10.76 -6.74
C VAL A 203 32.67 -10.35 -5.45
N THR A 204 32.81 -9.09 -5.07
CA THR A 204 31.93 -8.46 -4.08
C THR A 204 30.91 -7.58 -4.81
N VAL A 205 29.63 -7.75 -4.48
CA VAL A 205 28.54 -6.96 -5.09
C VAL A 205 28.32 -5.69 -4.28
N ASP A 206 28.54 -4.54 -4.91
CA ASP A 206 28.18 -3.24 -4.33
C ASP A 206 26.67 -3.03 -4.38
N ARG A 207 26.01 -3.22 -3.23
CA ARG A 207 24.57 -3.04 -3.06
C ARG A 207 24.09 -1.58 -3.18
N SER A 208 25.00 -0.61 -3.15
CA SER A 208 24.67 0.81 -3.36
C SER A 208 24.75 1.22 -4.84
N SER A 209 25.26 0.34 -5.71
CA SER A 209 25.45 0.64 -7.12
C SER A 209 24.14 0.69 -7.92
N PHE A 210 24.10 1.55 -8.94
CA PHE A 210 22.97 1.60 -9.89
C PHE A 210 22.72 0.26 -10.60
N ALA A 211 23.78 -0.50 -10.88
CA ALA A 211 23.67 -1.82 -11.49
C ALA A 211 22.93 -2.78 -10.56
N PHE A 212 23.27 -2.78 -9.27
CA PHE A 212 22.59 -3.58 -8.26
C PHE A 212 21.14 -3.14 -8.06
N THR A 213 20.85 -1.84 -7.97
CA THR A 213 19.47 -1.36 -7.82
C THR A 213 18.56 -1.90 -8.93
N ARG A 214 19.00 -1.84 -10.21
CA ARG A 214 18.22 -2.40 -11.33
C ARG A 214 18.08 -3.91 -11.25
N PHE A 215 19.12 -4.62 -10.83
CA PHE A 215 19.07 -6.07 -10.65
C PHE A 215 18.11 -6.47 -9.55
N ALA A 216 18.21 -5.85 -8.37
CA ALA A 216 17.32 -6.10 -7.25
C ALA A 216 15.86 -5.88 -7.67
N THR A 217 15.52 -4.73 -8.27
CA THR A 217 14.16 -4.48 -8.79
C THR A 217 13.70 -5.55 -9.79
N HIS A 218 14.58 -5.98 -10.72
CA HIS A 218 14.25 -7.03 -11.67
C HIS A 218 13.97 -8.37 -10.98
N VAL A 219 14.80 -8.76 -10.00
CA VAL A 219 14.60 -9.99 -9.21
C VAL A 219 13.29 -9.91 -8.43
N ARG A 220 12.96 -8.77 -7.81
CA ARG A 220 11.66 -8.59 -7.12
C ARG A 220 10.48 -8.83 -8.05
N TYR A 221 10.49 -8.23 -9.24
CA TYR A 221 9.42 -8.43 -10.22
C TYR A 221 9.40 -9.85 -10.81
N LEU A 222 10.56 -10.49 -10.97
CA LEU A 222 10.64 -11.90 -11.35
C LEU A 222 9.96 -12.78 -10.30
N LEU A 223 10.29 -12.60 -9.02
CA LEU A 223 9.70 -13.37 -7.92
C LEU A 223 8.18 -13.17 -7.82
N ASP A 224 7.69 -11.93 -8.01
CA ASP A 224 6.26 -11.63 -8.06
C ASP A 224 5.54 -12.37 -9.23
N ARG A 225 6.13 -12.37 -10.43
CA ARG A 225 5.60 -13.10 -11.60
C ARG A 225 5.59 -14.60 -11.38
N VAL A 226 6.67 -15.16 -10.83
CA VAL A 226 6.77 -16.60 -10.52
C VAL A 226 5.71 -16.99 -9.50
N ALA A 227 5.53 -16.19 -8.43
CA ALA A 227 4.50 -16.44 -7.42
C ALA A 227 3.07 -16.41 -8.01
N LYS A 228 2.82 -15.55 -9.01
CA LYS A 228 1.53 -15.44 -9.72
C LYS A 228 1.36 -16.43 -10.87
N LYS A 229 2.43 -17.13 -11.27
CA LYS A 229 2.48 -17.98 -12.47
C LYS A 229 2.22 -17.20 -13.77
N GLU A 230 2.77 -16.01 -13.87
CA GLU A 230 2.63 -15.10 -15.02
C GLU A 230 4.02 -14.80 -15.64
N PRO A 231 4.64 -15.75 -16.37
CA PRO A 231 5.99 -15.55 -16.93
C PRO A 231 6.03 -14.47 -18.02
N ILE A 232 7.22 -13.89 -18.26
CA ILE A 232 7.43 -13.00 -19.42
C ILE A 232 7.16 -13.75 -20.73
N ASP A 233 6.46 -13.07 -21.65
CA ASP A 233 6.26 -13.48 -23.03
C ASP A 233 6.70 -12.36 -23.98
N THR A 234 7.99 -12.35 -24.38
CA THR A 234 8.58 -11.29 -25.21
C THR A 234 9.35 -11.75 -26.44
N GLU A 235 9.13 -12.99 -26.92
CA GLU A 235 9.80 -13.58 -28.11
C GLU A 235 11.36 -13.47 -28.11
N ASN A 236 12.03 -13.28 -26.96
CA ASN A 236 13.50 -13.15 -26.89
C ASN A 236 14.23 -14.46 -26.55
N SER A 237 13.52 -15.58 -26.40
CA SER A 237 14.09 -16.89 -26.08
C SER A 237 15.20 -17.31 -27.05
N GLY A 238 15.16 -16.86 -28.31
CA GLY A 238 16.22 -17.07 -29.30
C GLY A 238 17.57 -16.40 -28.96
N LEU A 239 17.61 -15.45 -28.02
CA LEU A 239 18.85 -14.85 -27.52
C LEU A 239 19.58 -15.74 -26.51
N TYR A 240 18.90 -16.75 -25.97
CA TYR A 240 19.42 -17.56 -24.88
C TYR A 240 20.75 -18.24 -25.25
N ASP A 241 20.81 -18.95 -26.38
CA ASP A 241 22.01 -19.68 -26.80
C ASP A 241 23.19 -18.71 -27.02
N VAL A 242 22.90 -17.53 -27.58
CA VAL A 242 23.90 -16.47 -27.79
C VAL A 242 24.45 -15.95 -26.46
N LEU A 243 23.59 -15.73 -25.47
CA LEU A 243 24.00 -15.27 -24.14
C LEU A 243 24.78 -16.34 -23.37
N VAL A 244 24.40 -17.61 -23.50
CA VAL A 244 25.14 -18.75 -22.91
C VAL A 244 26.55 -18.85 -23.50
N GLU A 245 26.70 -18.66 -24.81
CA GLU A 245 28.00 -18.69 -25.47
C GLU A 245 28.86 -17.47 -25.10
N GLN A 246 28.29 -16.25 -25.10
CA GLN A 246 29.05 -15.02 -24.85
C GLN A 246 29.35 -14.75 -23.38
N TYR A 247 28.47 -15.15 -22.47
CA TYR A 247 28.56 -14.86 -21.04
C TYR A 247 28.44 -16.12 -20.16
N PRO A 248 29.29 -17.15 -20.37
CA PRO A 248 29.12 -18.47 -19.75
C PRO A 248 29.14 -18.44 -18.22
N ALA A 249 29.87 -17.50 -17.61
CA ALA A 249 29.89 -17.33 -16.15
C ALA A 249 28.58 -16.75 -15.61
N ALA A 250 28.02 -15.74 -16.29
CA ALA A 250 26.71 -15.18 -15.93
C ALA A 250 25.59 -16.20 -16.14
N SER A 251 25.70 -17.04 -17.18
CA SER A 251 24.74 -18.12 -17.44
C SER A 251 24.77 -19.21 -16.36
N ARG A 252 25.96 -19.62 -15.89
CA ARG A 252 26.05 -20.52 -14.73
C ARG A 252 25.40 -19.93 -13.48
N CYS A 253 25.61 -18.65 -13.21
CA CYS A 253 24.94 -17.96 -12.10
C CYS A 253 23.42 -17.99 -12.27
N ALA A 254 22.92 -17.65 -13.47
CA ALA A 254 21.48 -17.63 -13.75
C ALA A 254 20.85 -19.02 -13.54
N HIS A 255 21.51 -20.10 -13.93
CA HIS A 255 21.02 -21.47 -13.67
C HIS A 255 21.05 -21.88 -12.20
N ARG A 256 22.04 -21.43 -11.43
CA ARG A 256 22.05 -21.66 -9.97
C ARG A 256 20.92 -20.90 -9.28
N ILE A 257 20.63 -19.69 -9.74
CA ILE A 257 19.51 -18.87 -9.25
C ILE A 257 18.17 -19.51 -9.67
N ASP A 258 18.06 -20.03 -10.89
CA ASP A 258 16.90 -20.79 -11.35
C ASP A 258 16.63 -22.01 -10.47
N ALA A 259 17.66 -22.79 -10.13
CA ALA A 259 17.52 -23.92 -9.20
C ALA A 259 17.02 -23.48 -7.80
N LEU A 260 17.51 -22.34 -7.29
CA LEU A 260 17.04 -21.76 -6.03
C LEU A 260 15.55 -21.37 -6.11
N ILE A 261 15.14 -20.72 -7.21
CA ILE A 261 13.74 -20.30 -7.42
C ILE A 261 12.85 -21.54 -7.61
N GLN A 262 13.32 -22.55 -8.33
CA GLN A 262 12.61 -23.82 -8.49
C GLN A 262 12.40 -24.54 -7.15
N GLU A 263 13.38 -24.50 -6.24
CA GLU A 263 13.23 -25.06 -4.90
C GLU A 263 12.17 -24.30 -4.09
N ALA A 264 12.11 -22.97 -4.22
CA ALA A 264 11.17 -22.13 -3.48
C ALA A 264 9.73 -22.18 -4.04
N PHE A 265 9.56 -22.26 -5.36
CA PHE A 265 8.25 -22.11 -6.03
C PHE A 265 7.76 -23.37 -6.77
N GLY A 266 8.61 -24.39 -6.92
CA GLY A 266 8.26 -25.70 -7.47
C GLY A 266 8.29 -25.83 -8.99
N GLU A 267 8.57 -24.75 -9.73
CA GLU A 267 8.66 -24.75 -11.20
C GLU A 267 9.95 -24.01 -11.63
N PRO A 268 10.65 -24.50 -12.67
CA PRO A 268 11.81 -23.80 -13.22
C PRO A 268 11.39 -22.54 -13.97
N LEU A 269 12.32 -21.60 -14.10
CA LEU A 269 12.13 -20.40 -14.89
C LEU A 269 11.96 -20.73 -16.37
N ALA A 270 11.08 -19.96 -17.02
CA ALA A 270 11.02 -19.95 -18.48
C ALA A 270 12.35 -19.45 -19.06
N GLN A 271 12.71 -19.94 -20.24
CA GLN A 271 13.94 -19.53 -20.94
C GLN A 271 14.01 -18.01 -21.17
N GLU A 272 12.85 -17.36 -21.34
CA GLU A 272 12.74 -15.91 -21.45
C GLU A 272 13.22 -15.20 -20.17
N GLU A 273 12.83 -15.68 -18.99
CA GLU A 273 13.26 -15.12 -17.70
C GLU A 273 14.77 -15.31 -17.50
N LEU A 274 15.31 -16.46 -17.93
CA LEU A 274 16.76 -16.72 -17.92
C LEU A 274 17.53 -15.72 -18.77
N VAL A 275 17.04 -15.37 -19.97
CA VAL A 275 17.65 -14.35 -20.83
C VAL A 275 17.84 -13.03 -20.09
N TYR A 276 16.78 -12.52 -19.44
CA TYR A 276 16.88 -11.29 -18.66
C TYR A 276 17.80 -11.43 -17.45
N LEU A 277 17.69 -12.55 -16.72
CA LEU A 277 18.52 -12.81 -15.55
C LEU A 277 20.02 -12.81 -15.89
N ILE A 278 20.41 -13.47 -16.99
CA ILE A 278 21.80 -13.49 -17.49
C ILE A 278 22.28 -12.06 -17.77
N MET A 279 21.49 -11.26 -18.47
CA MET A 279 21.84 -9.88 -18.78
C MET A 279 22.01 -9.02 -17.52
N HIS A 280 21.19 -9.22 -16.50
CA HIS A 280 21.29 -8.48 -15.26
C HIS A 280 22.46 -8.93 -14.39
N VAL A 281 22.72 -10.24 -14.27
CA VAL A 281 23.92 -10.76 -13.58
C VAL A 281 25.20 -10.20 -14.21
N ASN A 282 25.31 -10.27 -15.54
CA ASN A 282 26.47 -9.75 -16.26
C ASN A 282 26.68 -8.24 -16.06
N ARG A 283 25.62 -7.49 -15.76
CA ARG A 283 25.70 -6.04 -15.47
C ARG A 283 26.10 -5.72 -14.03
N VAL A 284 25.74 -6.56 -13.08
CA VAL A 284 26.13 -6.39 -11.66
C VAL A 284 27.59 -6.78 -11.45
N ALA A 285 28.06 -7.78 -12.18
CA ALA A 285 29.43 -8.28 -12.10
C ALA A 285 30.02 -8.48 -13.51
N PRO A 286 30.28 -7.39 -14.27
CA PRO A 286 30.86 -7.51 -15.60
C PRO A 286 32.24 -8.15 -15.53
N ALA A 287 32.51 -9.08 -16.45
CA ALA A 287 33.78 -9.82 -16.53
C ALA A 287 35.03 -8.93 -16.63
N SER A 288 34.88 -7.65 -16.98
CA SER A 288 35.95 -6.65 -16.95
C SER A 288 36.45 -6.28 -15.55
N LEU A 289 35.73 -6.66 -14.48
CA LEU A 289 36.16 -6.47 -13.08
C LEU A 289 37.14 -7.56 -12.60
N ASN A 290 37.32 -8.64 -13.37
CA ASN A 290 38.24 -9.75 -13.08
C ASN A 290 39.58 -9.63 -13.83
N LYS A 291 40.00 -8.42 -14.20
CA LYS A 291 41.33 -8.12 -14.73
C LYS A 291 42.07 -7.13 -13.85
#